data_AF-A0A366KP88-F1
#
_entry.id   AF-A0A366KP88-F1
#
_cell.length_a   1.000
_cell.length_b   1.000
_cell.length_c   1.000
_cell.angle_alpha   90.00
_cell.angle_beta   90.00
_cell.angle_gamma   90.00
#
_symmetry.space_group_name_H-M   'P 1'
#
loop_
_entity.id
_entity.type
_entity.pdbx_description
1 polymer ?
#
loop_
_entity_poly.entity_id
_entity_poly.type
_entity_poly.pdbx_seq_one_letter_code
_entity_poly.pdbx_strand_id
1 'polypeptide(L)' 'MDNIITPGQLITNHSNNGNKATLKVGSKFQWDQKYASKEAPSFESFISEIDNFYNYKLVSGYDGAVGQNIYMVTGVK' A
#
# COMPACT_ATOMS: atom_id res chain seq x y z
N MET A 1 -16.89 6.37 1.14
CA MET A 1 -16.02 5.51 0.33
C MET A 1 -14.65 5.55 0.98
N ASP A 2 -14.18 4.43 1.53
CA ASP A 2 -12.80 4.34 2.03
C ASP A 2 -11.85 4.43 0.83
N ASN A 3 -10.96 5.42 0.84
CA ASN A 3 -10.03 5.66 -0.26
C ASN A 3 -8.83 4.70 -0.11
N ILE A 4 -8.95 3.49 -0.66
CA ILE A 4 -7.91 2.46 -0.59
C ILE A 4 -6.84 2.77 -1.65
N ILE A 5 -5.61 3.03 -1.21
CA ILE A 5 -4.50 3.37 -2.11
C ILE A 5 -3.89 2.09 -2.70
N THR A 6 -3.70 2.07 -4.03
CA THR A 6 -3.09 0.95 -4.76
C THR A 6 -1.55 1.04 -4.77
N PRO A 7 -0.83 -0.05 -5.09
CA PRO A 7 0.64 -0.05 -5.05
C PRO A 7 1.27 0.99 -5.98
N GLY A 8 0.77 1.11 -7.21
CA GLY A 8 1.28 2.09 -8.18
C GLY A 8 1.10 3.53 -7.69
N GLN A 9 -0.08 3.87 -7.17
CA GLN A 9 -0.34 5.20 -6.60
C GLN A 9 0.60 5.52 -5.44
N LEU A 10 0.88 4.52 -4.60
CA LEU A 10 1.75 4.71 -3.46
C LEU A 10 3.20 4.96 -3.87
N ILE A 11 3.73 4.16 -4.79
CA ILE A 11 5.09 4.32 -5.32
C ILE A 11 5.23 5.70 -5.97
N THR A 12 4.29 6.10 -6.82
CA THR A 12 4.28 7.43 -7.44
C THR A 12 4.25 8.54 -6.38
N ASN A 13 3.44 8.38 -5.32
CA ASN A 13 3.38 9.35 -4.24
C ASN A 13 4.71 9.47 -3.49
N HIS A 14 5.38 8.36 -3.18
CA HIS A 14 6.71 8.38 -2.55
C HIS A 14 7.75 9.04 -3.46
N SER A 15 7.84 8.64 -4.73
CA SER A 15 8.80 9.22 -5.69
C SER A 15 8.58 10.73 -5.87
N ASN A 16 7.33 11.19 -5.99
CA ASN A 16 7.02 12.61 -6.13
C ASN A 16 7.24 13.41 -4.84
N ASN A 17 7.20 12.77 -3.68
CA ASN A 17 7.41 13.41 -2.37
C ASN A 17 8.88 13.30 -1.89
N GLY A 18 9.81 12.99 -2.79
CA GLY A 18 11.24 12.86 -2.47
C GLY A 18 11.55 11.64 -1.60
N ASN A 19 10.90 10.51 -1.86
CA ASN A 19 11.01 9.25 -1.12
C ASN A 19 10.75 9.42 0.38
N LYS A 20 9.65 10.08 0.73
CA LYS A 20 9.17 10.26 2.11
C LYS A 20 7.81 9.64 2.30
N ALA A 21 7.49 9.26 3.53
CA ALA A 21 6.19 8.76 3.90
C ALA A 21 5.06 9.75 3.49
N THR A 22 4.08 9.26 2.74
CA THR A 22 2.88 9.98 2.29
C THR A 22 1.58 9.54 2.98
N LEU A 23 1.49 8.30 3.45
CA LEU A 23 0.39 7.79 4.27
C LEU A 23 0.47 8.25 5.73
N LYS A 24 -0.69 8.30 6.39
CA LYS A 24 -0.84 8.58 7.82
C LYS A 24 -1.30 7.33 8.56
N VAL A 25 -1.18 7.33 9.88
CA VAL A 25 -1.80 6.29 10.73
C VAL A 25 -3.31 6.23 10.46
N GLY A 26 -3.83 5.02 10.27
CA GLY A 26 -5.22 4.76 9.87
C GLY A 26 -5.45 4.75 8.35
N SER A 27 -4.49 5.20 7.54
CA SER A 27 -4.57 5.04 6.07
C SER A 27 -4.57 3.56 5.69
N LYS A 28 -5.39 3.22 4.68
CA LYS A 28 -5.49 1.86 4.15
C LYS A 28 -4.86 1.81 2.76
N PHE A 29 -4.09 0.77 2.50
CA PHE A 29 -3.57 0.45 1.18
C PHE A 29 -3.83 -1.01 0.86
N GLN A 30 -3.91 -1.33 -0.42
CA GLN A 30 -4.08 -2.70 -0.88
C GLN A 30 -2.97 -3.07 -1.83
N TRP A 31 -2.63 -4.36 -1.84
CA TRP A 31 -1.88 -4.94 -2.94
C TRP A 31 -2.85 -5.58 -3.93
N ASP A 32 -2.83 -5.11 -5.17
CA ASP A 32 -3.65 -5.66 -6.25
C ASP A 32 -2.75 -5.98 -7.45
N GLN A 33 -2.65 -7.27 -7.76
CA GLN A 33 -1.88 -7.81 -8.89
C GLN A 33 -2.32 -7.23 -10.25
N LYS A 34 -3.59 -6.83 -10.38
CA LYS A 34 -4.14 -6.22 -11.60
C LYS A 34 -3.59 -4.82 -11.86
N TYR A 35 -3.28 -4.06 -10.80
CA TYR A 35 -2.64 -2.74 -10.89
C TYR A 35 -1.11 -2.79 -10.77
N ALA A 36 -0.56 -3.97 -10.47
CA ALA A 36 0.88 -4.24 -10.55
C ALA A 36 1.38 -4.45 -12.00
N SER A 37 0.52 -4.26 -13.01
CA SER A 37 0.82 -4.60 -14.39
C SER A 37 1.97 -3.78 -15.00
N LYS A 38 2.98 -4.54 -15.45
CA LYS A 38 4.12 -4.26 -16.35
C LYS A 38 5.29 -3.40 -15.84
N GLU A 39 5.11 -2.47 -14.92
CA GLU A 39 6.20 -1.60 -14.43
C GLU A 39 6.37 -1.63 -12.90
N ALA A 40 5.54 -2.41 -12.20
CA ALA A 40 5.53 -2.45 -10.73
C ALA A 40 6.33 -3.63 -10.15
N PRO A 41 6.95 -3.45 -8.98
CA PRO A 41 7.69 -4.49 -8.25
C PRO A 41 6.83 -5.72 -7.90
N SER A 42 7.48 -6.88 -7.68
CA SER A 42 6.84 -8.06 -7.08
C SER A 42 6.18 -7.71 -5.74
N PHE A 43 5.26 -8.56 -5.25
CA PHE A 43 4.66 -8.38 -3.92
C PHE A 43 5.72 -8.14 -2.85
N GLU A 44 6.79 -8.94 -2.85
CA GLU A 44 7.90 -8.82 -1.91
C GLU A 44 8.62 -7.47 -2.00
N SER A 45 8.93 -7.00 -3.22
CA SER A 45 9.59 -5.71 -3.41
C SER A 45 8.70 -4.54 -3.00
N PHE A 46 7.38 -4.63 -3.25
CA PHE A 46 6.42 -3.65 -2.75
C PHE A 46 6.41 -3.63 -1.22
N ILE A 47 6.25 -4.78 -0.58
CA ILE A 47 6.23 -4.91 0.88
C ILE A 47 7.53 -4.38 1.51
N SER A 48 8.68 -4.71 0.93
CA SER A 48 10.00 -4.19 1.35
C SER A 48 10.05 -2.66 1.33
N GLU A 49 9.51 -2.04 0.27
CA GLU A 49 9.43 -0.57 0.18
C GLU A 49 8.50 0.00 1.26
N ILE A 50 7.34 -0.63 1.50
CA ILE A 50 6.41 -0.17 2.54
C ILE A 50 7.04 -0.25 3.93
N ASP A 51 7.77 -1.33 4.20
CA ASP A 51 8.43 -1.57 5.49
C ASP A 51 9.47 -0.49 5.82
N ASN A 52 10.02 0.20 4.83
CA ASN A 52 10.92 1.33 5.06
C ASN A 52 10.21 2.54 5.67
N PHE A 53 8.92 2.73 5.37
CA PHE A 53 8.17 3.94 5.74
C PHE A 53 7.10 3.72 6.81
N TYR A 54 6.58 2.50 6.94
CA TYR A 54 5.38 2.25 7.74
C TYR A 54 5.48 1.03 8.62
N ASN A 55 4.79 1.11 9.76
CA ASN A 55 4.26 -0.05 10.45
C ASN A 55 2.79 -0.22 10.02
N TYR A 56 2.37 -1.44 9.75
CA TYR A 56 0.99 -1.72 9.31
C TYR A 56 0.54 -3.09 9.79
N LYS A 57 -0.77 -3.31 9.75
CA LYS A 57 -1.38 -4.61 10.03
C LYS A 57 -2.32 -5.01 8.91
N LEU A 58 -2.40 -6.30 8.65
CA LEU A 58 -3.44 -6.88 7.81
C LEU A 58 -4.79 -6.68 8.51
N VAL A 59 -5.76 -6.10 7.81
CA VAL A 59 -7.10 -5.83 8.38
C VAL A 59 -8.14 -6.79 7.83
N SER A 60 -7.76 -7.76 6.98
CA SER A 60 -8.59 -8.87 6.44
C SER A 60 -10.10 -8.61 6.56
N GLY A 61 -10.66 -7.76 5.69
CA GLY A 61 -12.04 -7.35 5.91
C GLY A 61 -12.50 -6.17 5.08
N TYR A 62 -12.58 -6.35 3.77
CA TYR A 62 -13.66 -5.69 3.04
C TYR A 62 -14.46 -6.80 2.34
N ASP A 63 -15.78 -6.73 2.43
CA ASP A 63 -16.74 -7.45 1.57
C ASP A 63 -16.62 -6.99 0.09
N GLY A 64 -15.39 -6.84 -0.40
CA GLY A 64 -15.03 -6.55 -1.77
C GLY A 64 -14.31 -7.77 -2.36
N ALA A 65 -14.45 -7.93 -3.68
CA ALA A 65 -14.03 -9.08 -4.50
C ALA A 65 -12.92 -9.96 -3.86
N VAL A 66 -13.33 -11.18 -3.50
CA VAL A 66 -12.52 -12.28 -2.96
C VAL A 66 -11.06 -12.23 -3.42
N GLY A 67 -10.13 -12.03 -2.48
CA GLY A 67 -8.69 -12.25 -2.71
C GLY A 67 -7.75 -11.05 -2.55
N GLN A 68 -8.24 -9.85 -2.21
CA GLN A 68 -7.36 -8.68 -2.02
C GLN A 68 -7.03 -8.43 -0.54
N ASN A 69 -5.74 -8.44 -0.21
CA ASN A 69 -5.26 -8.13 1.13
C ASN A 69 -5.19 -6.61 1.33
N ILE A 70 -5.94 -6.11 2.31
CA ILE A 70 -5.91 -4.70 2.72
C ILE A 70 -5.11 -4.57 4.01
N TYR A 71 -4.18 -3.62 3.98
CA TYR A 71 -3.32 -3.27 5.09
C TYR A 71 -3.68 -1.88 5.58
N MET A 72 -3.58 -1.68 6.90
CA MET A 72 -3.78 -0.38 7.52
C MET A 72 -2.52 0.04 8.25
N VAL A 73 -2.08 1.27 8.00
CA VAL A 73 -0.92 1.88 8.65
C VAL A 73 -1.23 2.08 10.13
N THR A 74 -0.38 1.51 10.98
CA THR A 74 -0.40 1.65 12.44
C THR A 74 0.67 2.60 12.95
N GLY A 75 1.67 2.94 12.14
CA GLY A 75 2.73 3.89 12.46
C GLY A 75 3.47 4.37 11.20
N VAL A 76 4.04 5.57 11.26
CA VAL A 76 4.99 6.10 10.26
C VAL A 76 6.38 6.09 10.90
N LYS A 77 7.39 5.67 10.14
CA LYS A 77 8.80 5.64 10.57
C LYS A 77 9.51 6.94 10.23
#